data_AF-A0A0S8BPK4-F1
#
_entry.id   AF-A0A0S8BPK4-F1
#
_cell.length_a   1.000
_cell.length_b   1.000
_cell.length_c   1.000
_cell.angle_alpha   90.00
_cell.angle_beta   90.00
_cell.angle_gamma   90.00
#
_symmetry.space_group_name_H-M   'P 1'
#
loop_
_entity.id
_entity.type
_entity.pdbx_description
1 polymer ?
#
loop_
_entity_poly.entity_id
_entity_poly.type
_entity_poly.pdbx_seq_one_letter_code
_entity_poly.pdbx_strand_id
1 'polypeptide(L)' 'MIQYMKYFFVGMIVGAIVAFPLGINFGRDEPLLSNPFKNTEVKEQVKKRASETSKEIVEEARETLHKATEPVKKELEK' A
#
# COMPACT_ATOMS: atom_id res chain seq x y z
N MET A 1 -21.69 -3.11 18.25
CA MET A 1 -21.16 -2.54 16.99
C MET A 1 -19.62 -2.55 16.95
N ILE A 2 -18.94 -1.90 17.90
CA ILE A 2 -17.46 -1.82 17.95
C ILE A 2 -16.78 -3.21 18.01
N GLN A 3 -17.33 -4.16 18.76
CA GLN A 3 -16.77 -5.51 18.83
C GLN A 3 -16.84 -6.26 17.50
N TYR A 4 -17.95 -6.18 16.77
CA TYR A 4 -18.09 -6.79 15.43
C TYR A 4 -17.11 -6.20 14.42
N MET A 5 -16.90 -4.88 14.48
CA MET A 5 -15.91 -4.20 13.65
C MET A 5 -14.49 -4.73 13.94
N LYS A 6 -14.15 -4.92 15.22
CA LYS A 6 -12.88 -5.50 15.64
C LYS A 6 -12.70 -6.91 15.09
N TYR A 7 -13.71 -7.78 15.20
CA TYR A 7 -13.63 -9.14 14.65
C TYR A 7 -13.52 -9.16 13.13
N PHE A 8 -14.20 -8.25 12.43
CA PHE A 8 -14.05 -8.09 10.99
C PHE A 8 -12.61 -7.73 10.61
N PHE A 9 -12.02 -6.71 11.25
CA PHE A 9 -10.64 -6.32 10.98
C PHE A 9 -9.63 -7.41 11.33
N VAL A 10 -9.83 -8.13 12.44
CA VAL A 10 -8.98 -9.27 12.81
C VAL A 10 -9.10 -10.38 11.76
N GLY A 11 -10.32 -10.74 11.35
CA GLY A 11 -10.54 -11.74 10.30
C GLY A 11 -9.92 -11.33 8.96
N MET A 12 -10.04 -10.06 8.58
CA MET A 12 -9.42 -9.51 7.38
C MET A 12 -7.89 -9.60 7.44
N ILE A 13 -7.27 -9.23 8.56
CA ILE A 13 -5.82 -9.31 8.75
C ILE A 13 -5.35 -10.77 8.69
N VAL A 14 -6.04 -11.68 9.39
CA VAL A 14 -5.71 -13.11 9.37
C VAL A 14 -5.87 -13.68 7.96
N GLY A 15 -6.97 -13.35 7.27
CA GLY A 15 -7.21 -13.75 5.90
C GLY A 15 -6.12 -13.25 4.95
N ALA A 16 -5.69 -11.99 5.09
CA ALA A 16 -4.60 -11.43 4.31
C ALA A 16 -3.27 -12.18 4.55
N ILE A 17 -2.91 -12.42 5.82
CA ILE A 17 -1.68 -13.13 6.17
C ILE A 17 -1.63 -14.53 5.56
N VAL A 18 -2.77 -15.20 5.37
CA VAL A 18 -2.83 -16.51 4.71
C VAL A 18 -2.91 -16.40 3.20
N ALA A 19 -3.79 -15.53 2.67
CA ALA A 19 -4.06 -15.42 1.25
C ALA A 19 -2.87 -14.86 0.46
N PHE A 20 -2.13 -13.88 0.99
CA PHE A 20 -1.01 -13.27 0.28
C PHE A 20 0.14 -14.25 0.01
N PRO A 21 0.70 -14.97 1.01
CA PRO A 21 1.70 -16.01 0.78
C PRO A 21 1.28 -17.06 -0.24
N LEU A 22 0.05 -17.58 -0.09
CA LEU A 22 -0.48 -18.60 -0.99
C LEU A 22 -0.66 -18.05 -2.41
N GLY A 23 -1.18 -16.84 -2.54
CA GLY A 23 -1.35 -16.16 -3.83
C GLY A 23 -0.02 -15.86 -4.53
N ILE A 24 1.01 -15.46 -3.78
CA ILE A 24 2.36 -15.27 -4.32
C ILE A 24 2.92 -16.58 -4.87
N ASN A 25 2.80 -17.68 -4.12
CA ASN A 25 3.30 -18.99 -4.58
C ASN A 25 2.49 -19.52 -5.78
N PHE A 26 1.17 -19.39 -5.72
CA PHE A 26 0.27 -19.80 -6.80
C PHE A 26 0.55 -19.03 -8.10
N GLY A 27 0.69 -17.71 -8.04
CA GLY A 27 1.00 -16.88 -9.22
C GLY A 27 2.39 -17.11 -9.81
N ARG A 28 3.23 -17.92 -9.16
CA ARG A 28 4.59 -18.25 -9.58
C ARG A 28 4.77 -19.71 -9.97
N ASP A 29 3.68 -20.48 -10.01
CA ASP A 29 3.70 -21.93 -10.22
C ASP A 29 4.64 -22.67 -9.24
N GLU A 30 4.83 -22.12 -8.03
CA GLU A 30 5.58 -22.77 -6.96
C GLU A 30 4.64 -23.53 -6.01
N PRO A 31 5.13 -24.56 -5.29
CA PRO A 31 4.34 -25.26 -4.28
C PRO A 31 3.75 -24.27 -3.26
N LEU A 32 2.45 -24.37 -2.98
CA LEU A 32 1.71 -23.39 -2.17
C LEU A 32 2.32 -23.10 -0.79
N LEU A 33 2.93 -24.11 -0.17
CA LEU A 33 3.54 -24.00 1.16
C LEU A 33 5.06 -23.76 1.12
N SER A 34 5.64 -23.48 -0.06
CA SER A 34 7.03 -23.05 -0.19
C SER A 34 7.20 -21.65 0.42
N ASN A 35 8.45 -21.25 0.70
CA ASN A 35 8.73 -19.91 1.20
C ASN A 35 8.50 -18.84 0.10
N PRO A 36 7.43 -18.02 0.18
CA PRO A 36 7.09 -17.06 -0.88
C PRO A 36 8.12 -15.93 -1.03
N PHE A 37 8.97 -15.74 -0.02
CA PHE A 37 9.99 -14.68 0.03
C PHE A 37 11.41 -15.19 -0.26
N LYS A 38 11.57 -16.43 -0.72
CA LYS A 38 12.89 -17.00 -1.03
C LYS A 38 13.62 -16.25 -2.14
N ASN A 39 12.88 -15.63 -3.06
CA ASN A 39 13.45 -14.96 -4.23
C ASN A 39 13.60 -13.46 -3.97
N THR A 40 14.86 -12.99 -3.91
CA THR A 40 15.24 -11.60 -3.61
C THR A 40 14.61 -10.58 -4.56
N GLU A 41 14.40 -10.96 -5.82
CA GLU A 41 13.76 -10.10 -6.84
C GLU A 41 12.36 -9.62 -6.44
N VAL A 42 11.58 -10.42 -5.70
CA VAL A 42 10.23 -10.03 -5.25
C VAL A 42 10.32 -8.92 -4.23
N LYS A 43 11.23 -9.02 -3.27
CA LYS A 43 11.44 -8.00 -2.24
C LYS A 43 11.86 -6.67 -2.90
N GLU A 44 12.70 -6.75 -3.91
CA GLU A 44 13.20 -5.57 -4.62
C GLU A 44 12.13 -4.93 -5.52
N GLN A 45 11.35 -5.74 -6.26
CA GLN A 45 10.24 -5.25 -7.07
C GLN A 45 9.12 -4.64 -6.21
N VAL A 46 8.74 -5.28 -5.11
CA VAL A 46 7.74 -4.75 -4.17
C VAL A 46 8.24 -3.45 -3.55
N LYS A 47 9.51 -3.39 -3.13
CA LYS A 47 10.11 -2.17 -2.58
C LYS A 47 10.12 -1.03 -3.61
N LYS A 48 10.47 -1.33 -4.87
CA LYS A 48 10.51 -0.34 -5.95
C LYS A 48 9.10 0.21 -6.24
N ARG A 49 8.11 -0.68 -6.45
CA ARG A 49 6.71 -0.29 -6.67
C ARG A 49 6.14 0.51 -5.50
N ALA A 50 6.37 0.06 -4.27
CA ALA A 50 5.90 0.78 -3.09
C ALA A 50 6.51 2.18 -2.97
N SER A 51 7.80 2.32 -3.31
CA SER A 51 8.49 3.62 -3.34
C SER A 51 7.93 4.55 -4.43
N GLU A 52 7.68 4.01 -5.62
CA GLU A 52 7.10 4.76 -6.75
C GLU A 52 5.68 5.24 -6.42
N THR A 53 4.81 4.35 -5.96
CA THR A 53 3.44 4.70 -5.55
C THR A 53 3.42 5.70 -4.40
N SER A 54 4.33 5.56 -3.42
CA SER A 54 4.40 6.52 -2.30
C SER A 54 4.83 7.92 -2.77
N LYS A 55 5.78 8.00 -3.73
CA LYS A 55 6.18 9.28 -4.32
C LYS A 55 5.04 9.94 -5.08
N GLU A 56 4.31 9.17 -5.88
CA GLU A 56 3.19 9.67 -6.67
C GLU A 56 2.08 10.25 -5.77
N ILE A 57 1.72 9.52 -4.71
CA ILE A 57 0.74 9.99 -3.71
C ILE A 57 1.20 11.28 -3.02
N VAL A 58 2.49 11.37 -2.67
CA VAL A 58 3.05 12.56 -2.00
C VAL A 58 3.07 13.76 -2.94
N GLU A 59 3.44 13.57 -4.21
CA GLU A 59 3.44 14.62 -5.22
C GLU A 59 2.03 15.15 -5.47
N GLU A 60 1.04 14.25 -5.60
CA GLU A 60 -0.37 14.61 -5.78
C GLU A 60 -0.94 15.35 -4.56
N ALA A 61 -0.59 14.91 -3.35
CA ALA A 61 -0.94 15.61 -2.13
C ALA A 61 -0.32 17.01 -2.07
N ARG A 62 0.95 17.15 -2.48
CA ARG A 62 1.65 18.43 -2.55
C ARG A 62 1.01 19.37 -3.56
N GLU A 63 0.68 18.91 -4.75
CA GLU A 63 -0.04 19.71 -5.76
C GLU A 63 -1.39 20.19 -5.25
N THR A 64 -2.15 19.28 -4.62
CA THR A 64 -3.48 19.59 -4.08
C THR A 64 -3.38 20.66 -2.99
N LEU A 65 -2.42 20.53 -2.07
CA LEU A 65 -2.14 21.51 -1.04
C LEU A 65 -1.69 22.86 -1.63
N HIS A 66 -0.86 22.84 -2.68
CA HIS A 66 -0.39 24.05 -3.35
C HIS A 66 -1.52 24.82 -4.03
N LYS A 67 -2.39 24.12 -4.77
CA LYS A 67 -3.59 24.72 -5.39
C LYS A 67 -4.55 25.30 -4.35
N ALA A 68 -4.71 24.63 -3.21
CA ALA A 68 -5.54 25.10 -2.11
C ALA A 68 -4.97 26.36 -1.41
N THR A 69 -3.65 26.51 -1.38
CA THR A 69 -2.96 27.65 -0.72
C THR A 69 -2.62 28.80 -1.65
N GLU A 70 -2.60 28.59 -2.98
CA GLU A 70 -2.46 29.64 -4.00
C GLU A 70 -3.40 30.84 -3.84
N PRO A 71 -4.73 30.67 -3.64
CA PRO A 71 -5.65 31.81 -3.47
C PRO A 71 -5.36 32.59 -2.19
N VAL A 72 -5.02 31.89 -1.10
CA VAL A 72 -4.64 32.51 0.18
C VAL A 72 -3.34 33.31 0.05
N LYS A 73 -2.36 32.81 -0.72
CA LYS A 73 -1.11 33.52 -1.01
C LYS A 73 -1.35 34.78 -1.85
N LYS A 74 -2.24 34.72 -2.84
CA LYS A 74 -2.59 35.88 -3.70
C LYS A 74 -3.32 36.99 -2.93
N GLU A 75 -4.07 36.66 -1.88
CA GLU A 75 -4.67 37.67 -0.99
C GLU A 75 -3.67 38.27 0.01
N LEU A 76 -2.64 37.52 0.42
CA LEU A 76 -1.58 38.01 1.32
C LEU A 76 -0.55 38.91 0.62
N GLU A 77 -0.38 38.79 -0.69
CA GLU A 77 0.55 39.59 -1.51
C GLU A 77 -0.09 40.88 -2.08
N LYS A 78 -1.36 41.15 -1.77
CA LYS A 78 -2.15 42.31 -2.21
C LYS A 78 -2.27 43.36 -1.11
#